data_AF-A0A6B0VTR5-F1
#
_entry.id   AF-A0A6B0VTR5-F1
#
_cell.length_a   1.000
_cell.length_b   1.000
_cell.length_c   1.000
_cell.angle_alpha   90.00
_cell.angle_beta   90.00
_cell.angle_gamma   90.00
#
_symmetry.space_group_name_H-M   'P 1'
#
loop_
_entity.id
_entity.type
_entity.pdbx_description
1 polymer ?
#
loop_
_entity_poly.entity_id
_entity_poly.type
_entity_poly.pdbx_seq_one_letter_code
_entity_poly.pdbx_strand_id
1 'polypeptide(L)'
;MTAPTTIGLGVGIASTLVIVAALARRYREQPGARPFVVLAVLLAAMAVGTTLARVGIVSGHAIEVTVFFPLVFALLAWLVLAFEYTGRGPVMTERRIAGLVGFGIAVIFVSVGGIVVPDSLMPLYIPIVNVVQLALIAAAGYGAVLVARSAISYDDLPLSGSLLLTTVGGGLTAITIVVALVPVVFPFEAGADAVQFLLGAIAGLLLLTQVRYRVFETGPSAGHLARETVLDEMSAAVAITDRSDRVLDVNRTAERAFGIDRSETLVEPIDDAFGIGPDAADGGPVAIETTEGHRQFDVDRLTLTDRDTRPIGRAVLLRDVTERRTHEQRLDVLNRVLRHNLRNDLDAVRGFAEALEREETDDPGALAERIHASATDLVALGSALERAERLLARETRERDCVDVPAILRRVAETVDDAASDVSITVSASDAPIELRTDVQILETVLEEAVENAIEHTDADAPRVELSVRRERSEVVIDIADNGPGIPAQERAVLLEGEETPLRHGSGLGLWLIYWGVTRLGGDLEFDENEPRGSLVSLRIPIT
;
A
#
# COMPACT_ATOMS: atom_id res chain seq x y z
N MET A 1 0.35 52.40 36.45
CA MET A 1 -0.34 52.85 35.22
C MET A 1 -1.61 53.61 35.59
N THR A 2 -2.11 54.54 34.77
CA THR A 2 -3.43 55.15 35.02
C THR A 2 -4.52 54.16 34.58
N ALA A 3 -5.70 54.17 35.21
CA ALA A 3 -6.81 53.30 34.83
C ALA A 3 -7.09 53.23 33.31
N PRO A 4 -7.12 54.35 32.56
CA PRO A 4 -7.33 54.28 31.10
C PRO A 4 -6.20 53.58 30.33
N THR A 5 -4.94 53.67 30.79
CA THR A 5 -3.83 53.00 30.08
C THR A 5 -3.82 51.50 30.35
N THR A 6 -4.18 51.05 31.55
CA THR A 6 -4.35 49.63 31.88
C THR A 6 -5.49 49.00 31.06
N ILE A 7 -6.63 49.70 30.94
CA ILE A 7 -7.76 49.23 30.12
C ILE A 7 -7.37 49.12 28.65
N GLY A 8 -6.72 50.17 28.10
CA GLY A 8 -6.28 50.17 26.71
C GLY A 8 -5.29 49.03 26.40
N LEU A 9 -4.33 48.77 27.29
CA LEU A 9 -3.38 47.67 27.16
C LEU A 9 -4.10 46.31 27.19
N GLY A 10 -4.97 46.07 28.18
CA GLY A 10 -5.72 44.83 28.32
C GLY A 10 -6.58 44.51 27.09
N VAL A 11 -7.31 45.51 26.59
CA VAL A 11 -8.14 45.38 25.37
C VAL A 11 -7.26 45.09 24.15
N GLY A 12 -6.11 45.74 24.01
CA GLY A 12 -5.17 45.49 22.92
C GLY A 12 -4.63 44.05 22.91
N ILE A 13 -4.24 43.54 24.08
CA ILE A 13 -3.75 42.16 24.25
C ILE A 13 -4.87 41.16 23.92
N ALA A 14 -6.04 41.33 24.53
CA ALA A 14 -7.18 40.44 24.32
C ALA A 14 -7.61 40.42 22.85
N SER A 15 -7.67 41.58 22.20
CA SER A 15 -8.01 41.69 20.76
C SER A 15 -6.99 40.97 19.89
N THR A 16 -5.69 41.13 20.20
CA THR A 16 -4.61 40.43 19.48
C THR A 16 -4.74 38.92 19.59
N LEU A 17 -4.99 38.40 20.79
CA LEU A 17 -5.17 36.97 21.04
C LEU A 17 -6.45 36.41 20.38
N VAL A 18 -7.53 37.19 20.33
CA VAL A 18 -8.74 36.82 19.57
C VAL A 18 -8.46 36.75 18.06
N ILE A 19 -7.67 37.68 17.52
CA ILE A 19 -7.23 37.63 16.12
C ILE A 19 -6.38 36.38 15.86
N VAL A 20 -5.42 36.08 16.74
CA VAL A 20 -4.60 34.87 16.68
C VAL A 20 -5.47 33.61 16.66
N ALA A 21 -6.46 33.54 17.56
CA ALA A 21 -7.42 32.43 17.62
C ALA A 21 -8.25 32.32 16.33
N ALA A 22 -8.72 33.44 15.78
CA ALA A 22 -9.51 33.47 14.54
C ALA A 22 -8.69 33.02 13.32
N LEU A 23 -7.42 33.41 13.23
CA LEU A 23 -6.50 32.98 12.18
C LEU A 23 -6.24 31.48 12.27
N ALA A 24 -5.89 30.97 13.45
CA ALA A 24 -5.61 29.55 13.66
C ALA A 24 -6.84 28.64 13.45
N ARG A 25 -8.06 29.15 13.71
CA ARG A 25 -9.32 28.41 13.50
C ARG A 25 -9.51 27.93 12.05
N ARG A 26 -8.93 28.62 11.06
CA ARG A 26 -8.98 28.20 9.65
C ARG A 26 -8.28 26.86 9.42
N TYR A 27 -7.31 26.51 10.26
CA TYR A 27 -6.51 25.29 10.18
C TYR A 27 -6.91 24.26 11.24
N ARG A 28 -8.16 24.29 11.73
CA ARG A 28 -8.67 23.42 12.82
C ARG A 28 -8.57 21.90 12.57
N GLU A 29 -8.27 21.49 11.35
CA GLU A 29 -8.06 20.10 10.94
C GLU A 29 -6.60 19.67 11.12
N GLN A 30 -5.66 20.62 11.22
CA GLN A 30 -4.26 20.29 11.50
C GLN A 30 -4.03 19.95 12.98
N PRO A 31 -3.13 18.98 13.27
CA PRO A 31 -2.72 18.66 14.63
C PRO A 31 -2.19 19.91 15.36
N GLY A 32 -2.60 20.13 16.60
CA GLY A 32 -2.19 21.26 17.43
C GLY A 32 -2.99 22.56 17.19
N ALA A 33 -3.75 22.70 16.10
CA ALA A 33 -4.48 23.94 15.83
C ALA A 33 -5.62 24.19 16.83
N ARG A 34 -6.35 23.13 17.23
CA ARG A 34 -7.43 23.23 18.24
C ARG A 34 -6.91 23.65 19.61
N PRO A 35 -5.93 22.98 20.23
CA PRO A 35 -5.39 23.41 21.52
C PRO A 35 -4.73 24.78 21.45
N PHE A 36 -4.15 25.18 20.31
CA PHE A 36 -3.66 26.54 20.09
C PHE A 36 -4.76 27.61 20.14
N VAL A 37 -5.91 27.36 19.50
CA VAL A 37 -7.07 28.26 19.58
C VAL A 37 -7.59 28.38 21.01
N VAL A 38 -7.72 27.24 21.71
CA VAL A 38 -8.13 27.22 23.13
C VAL A 38 -7.15 28.01 24.00
N LEU A 39 -5.84 27.80 23.82
CA LEU A 39 -4.79 28.54 24.51
C LEU A 39 -4.93 30.05 24.29
N ALA A 40 -5.06 30.50 23.05
CA ALA A 40 -5.20 31.92 22.74
C ALA A 40 -6.45 32.56 23.37
N VAL A 41 -7.59 31.86 23.35
CA VAL A 41 -8.83 32.33 23.98
C VAL A 41 -8.70 32.41 25.51
N LEU A 42 -8.07 31.42 26.14
CA LEU A 42 -7.86 31.43 27.59
C LEU A 42 -6.89 32.55 28.00
N LEU A 43 -5.82 32.79 27.25
CA LEU A 43 -4.93 33.92 27.51
C LEU A 43 -5.63 35.28 27.30
N ALA A 44 -6.56 35.38 26.34
CA ALA A 44 -7.38 36.59 26.16
C ALA A 44 -8.30 36.82 27.37
N ALA A 45 -8.94 35.76 27.88
CA ALA A 45 -9.74 35.83 29.09
C ALA A 45 -8.90 36.23 30.32
N MET A 46 -7.67 35.70 30.43
CA MET A 46 -6.72 36.07 31.48
C MET A 46 -6.31 37.55 31.39
N ALA A 47 -6.07 38.06 30.18
CA ALA A 47 -5.75 39.47 29.96
C ALA A 47 -6.90 40.37 30.43
N VAL A 48 -8.15 40.06 30.05
CA VAL A 48 -9.33 40.79 30.53
C VAL A 48 -9.45 40.70 32.06
N GLY A 49 -9.31 39.50 32.62
CA GLY A 49 -9.42 39.25 34.05
C GLY A 49 -8.43 40.07 34.89
N THR A 50 -7.16 40.04 34.49
CA THR A 50 -6.10 40.81 35.15
C THR A 50 -6.31 42.33 35.02
N THR A 51 -6.83 42.80 33.88
CA THR A 51 -7.21 44.22 33.69
C THR A 51 -8.35 44.64 34.61
N LEU A 52 -9.42 43.86 34.69
CA LEU A 52 -10.56 44.16 35.56
C LEU A 52 -10.16 44.15 37.04
N ALA A 53 -9.30 43.20 37.43
CA ALA A 53 -8.74 43.14 38.78
C ALA A 53 -7.84 44.35 39.08
N ARG A 54 -7.00 44.76 38.13
CA ARG A 54 -6.07 45.90 38.29
C ARG A 54 -6.78 47.25 38.44
N VAL A 55 -7.93 47.43 37.78
CA VAL A 55 -8.77 48.66 37.85
C VAL A 55 -9.70 48.64 39.07
N GLY A 56 -9.76 47.53 39.81
CA GLY A 56 -10.60 47.38 41.00
C GLY A 56 -12.08 47.08 40.70
N ILE A 57 -12.40 46.68 39.46
CA ILE A 57 -13.75 46.23 39.08
C ILE A 57 -14.02 44.84 39.67
N VAL A 58 -13.00 43.99 39.67
CA VAL A 58 -13.03 42.65 40.30
C VAL A 58 -12.15 42.70 41.55
N SER A 59 -12.65 42.22 42.67
CA SER A 59 -11.95 42.27 43.97
C SER A 59 -12.13 40.98 44.77
N GLY A 60 -11.26 40.79 45.78
CA GLY A 60 -11.27 39.61 46.65
C GLY A 60 -11.10 38.30 45.86
N HIS A 61 -11.85 37.28 46.25
CA HIS A 61 -11.75 35.94 45.66
C HIS A 61 -12.17 35.86 44.18
N ALA A 62 -12.91 36.85 43.68
CA ALA A 62 -13.24 36.90 42.26
C ALA A 62 -11.99 37.11 41.39
N ILE A 63 -10.92 37.74 41.92
CA ILE A 63 -9.63 37.86 41.23
C ILE A 63 -9.00 36.49 41.04
N GLU A 64 -9.01 35.66 42.09
CA GLU A 64 -8.42 34.33 42.05
C GLU A 64 -9.10 33.49 40.97
N VAL A 65 -10.42 33.44 40.94
CA VAL A 65 -11.15 32.68 39.92
C VAL A 65 -10.87 33.21 38.51
N THR A 66 -10.89 34.53 38.31
CA THR A 66 -10.75 35.14 36.98
C THR A 66 -9.33 35.02 36.41
N VAL A 67 -8.31 34.83 37.26
CA VAL A 67 -6.90 34.69 36.84
C VAL A 67 -6.46 33.22 36.83
N PHE A 68 -6.77 32.44 37.86
CA PHE A 68 -6.33 31.04 37.97
C PHE A 68 -7.07 30.11 37.02
N PHE A 69 -8.38 30.31 36.79
CA PHE A 69 -9.11 29.43 35.87
C PHE A 69 -8.53 29.50 34.45
N PRO A 70 -8.36 30.69 33.83
CA PRO A 70 -7.74 30.74 32.51
C PRO A 70 -6.29 30.26 32.50
N LEU A 71 -5.51 30.51 33.57
CA LEU A 71 -4.12 30.07 33.67
C LEU A 71 -3.99 28.55 33.63
N VAL A 72 -4.71 27.84 34.51
CA VAL A 72 -4.61 26.37 34.62
C VAL A 72 -4.99 25.70 33.29
N PHE A 73 -6.11 26.11 32.69
CA PHE A 73 -6.52 25.53 31.41
C PHE A 73 -5.62 25.98 30.25
N ALA A 74 -5.02 27.17 30.30
CA ALA A 74 -4.03 27.58 29.31
C ALA A 74 -2.79 26.69 29.37
N LEU A 75 -2.31 26.33 30.57
CA LEU A 75 -1.19 25.40 30.74
C LEU A 75 -1.50 23.99 30.21
N LEU A 76 -2.71 23.50 30.44
CA LEU A 76 -3.16 22.23 29.88
C LEU A 76 -3.26 22.29 28.35
N ALA A 77 -3.85 23.35 27.81
CA ALA A 77 -3.94 23.56 26.37
C ALA A 77 -2.55 23.69 25.73
N TRP A 78 -1.61 24.35 26.41
CA TRP A 78 -0.20 24.44 26.01
C TRP A 78 0.48 23.07 25.95
N LEU A 79 0.23 22.21 26.93
CA LEU A 79 0.83 20.87 26.99
C LEU A 79 0.26 19.94 25.91
N VAL A 80 -1.06 19.99 25.68
CA VAL A 80 -1.71 19.30 24.56
C VAL A 80 -1.17 19.81 23.21
N LEU A 81 -1.03 21.13 23.07
CA LEU A 81 -0.42 21.74 21.90
C LEU A 81 1.01 21.23 21.69
N ALA A 82 1.85 21.19 22.73
CA ALA A 82 3.22 20.72 22.63
C ALA A 82 3.29 19.25 22.16
N PHE A 83 2.40 18.39 22.66
CA PHE A 83 2.32 16.98 22.23
C PHE A 83 1.85 16.84 20.78
N GLU A 84 0.75 17.47 20.41
CA GLU A 84 0.20 17.38 19.05
C GLU A 84 1.12 18.04 18.03
N TYR A 85 1.73 19.17 18.38
CA TYR A 85 2.62 19.93 17.50
C TYR A 85 3.92 19.18 17.22
N THR A 86 4.48 18.50 18.22
CA THR A 86 5.73 17.75 18.05
C THR A 86 5.52 16.33 17.57
N GLY A 87 4.30 15.79 17.65
CA GLY A 87 4.00 14.37 17.46
C GLY A 87 4.63 13.47 18.53
N ARG A 88 5.26 14.05 19.57
CA ARG A 88 6.00 13.34 20.61
C ARG A 88 5.25 13.44 21.93
N GLY A 89 4.37 12.48 22.14
CA GLY A 89 3.55 12.40 23.35
C GLY A 89 2.44 11.37 23.19
N PRO A 90 1.64 11.15 24.24
CA PRO A 90 0.49 10.27 24.14
C PRO A 90 -0.52 10.82 23.11
N VAL A 91 -1.08 9.95 22.26
CA VAL A 91 -2.19 10.32 21.37
C VAL A 91 -3.35 10.86 22.19
N MET A 92 -3.82 12.07 21.87
CA MET A 92 -4.87 12.76 22.63
C MET A 92 -6.25 12.27 22.23
N THR A 93 -6.73 11.24 22.92
CA THR A 93 -8.11 10.74 22.77
C THR A 93 -9.09 11.59 23.60
N GLU A 94 -10.37 11.55 23.25
CA GLU A 94 -11.42 12.27 24.00
C GLU A 94 -11.41 11.94 25.51
N ARG A 95 -11.11 10.68 25.86
CA ARG A 95 -10.99 10.23 27.26
C ARG A 95 -9.81 10.90 27.97
N ARG A 96 -8.66 11.03 27.31
CA ARG A 96 -7.47 11.69 27.88
C ARG A 96 -7.69 13.19 28.04
N ILE A 97 -8.37 13.82 27.08
CA ILE A 97 -8.76 15.24 27.16
C ILE A 97 -9.73 15.45 28.34
N ALA A 98 -10.76 14.62 28.48
CA ALA A 98 -11.67 14.69 29.63
C ALA A 98 -10.95 14.50 30.97
N GLY A 99 -9.98 13.58 31.03
CA GLY A 99 -9.11 13.40 32.19
C GLY A 99 -8.28 14.65 32.54
N LEU A 100 -7.67 15.30 31.54
CA LEU A 100 -6.94 16.56 31.72
C LEU A 100 -7.86 17.69 32.22
N VAL A 101 -9.06 17.79 31.67
CA VAL A 101 -10.06 18.77 32.13
C VAL A 101 -10.44 18.53 33.59
N GLY A 102 -10.71 17.28 33.96
CA GLY A 102 -11.00 16.89 35.35
C GLY A 102 -9.84 17.22 36.30
N PHE A 103 -8.60 16.95 35.87
CA PHE A 103 -7.40 17.33 36.61
C PHE A 103 -7.29 18.85 36.79
N GLY A 104 -7.55 19.64 35.74
CA GLY A 104 -7.58 21.10 35.82
C GLY A 104 -8.60 21.64 36.82
N ILE A 105 -9.81 21.06 36.84
CA ILE A 105 -10.85 21.41 37.82
C ILE A 105 -10.39 21.10 39.24
N ALA A 106 -9.78 19.92 39.48
CA ALA A 106 -9.25 19.55 40.78
C ALA A 106 -8.14 20.51 41.24
N VAL A 107 -7.24 20.91 40.34
CA VAL A 107 -6.18 21.90 40.62
C VAL A 107 -6.75 23.25 41.01
N ILE A 108 -7.78 23.74 40.29
CA ILE A 108 -8.45 25.00 40.63
C ILE A 108 -9.12 24.89 42.00
N PHE A 109 -9.81 23.78 42.27
CA PHE A 109 -10.43 23.54 43.59
C PHE A 109 -9.40 23.56 44.71
N VAL A 110 -8.24 22.92 44.52
CA VAL A 110 -7.15 22.93 45.51
C VAL A 110 -6.50 24.30 45.63
N SER A 111 -6.47 25.11 44.57
CA SER A 111 -5.82 26.43 44.59
C SER A 111 -6.71 27.52 45.22
N VAL A 112 -8.02 27.45 44.96
CA VAL A 112 -9.03 28.41 45.44
C VAL A 112 -9.70 27.92 46.75
N GLY A 113 -9.46 26.67 47.16
CA GLY A 113 -10.08 26.02 48.32
C GLY A 113 -9.77 26.67 49.68
N GLY A 114 -8.71 27.49 49.75
CA GLY A 114 -8.29 28.23 50.94
C GLY A 114 -9.36 29.18 51.48
N ILE A 115 -10.35 29.53 50.66
CA ILE A 115 -11.55 30.29 51.05
C ILE A 115 -12.37 29.54 52.11
N VAL A 116 -12.37 28.21 52.07
CA VAL A 116 -13.24 27.35 52.89
C VAL A 116 -12.42 26.59 53.96
N VAL A 117 -11.09 26.67 53.90
CA VAL A 117 -10.20 26.00 54.86
C VAL A 117 -10.12 26.82 56.16
N PRO A 118 -10.44 26.25 57.34
CA PRO A 118 -10.28 26.93 58.62
C PRO A 118 -8.83 27.35 58.89
N ASP A 119 -8.62 28.49 59.56
CA ASP A 119 -7.29 29.03 59.88
C ASP A 119 -6.36 28.01 60.55
N SER A 120 -6.91 27.13 61.38
CA SER A 120 -6.15 26.06 62.06
C SER A 120 -5.50 25.05 61.10
N LEU A 121 -6.02 24.90 59.88
CA LEU A 121 -5.54 23.97 58.85
C LEU A 121 -4.68 24.66 57.78
N MET A 122 -4.55 25.99 57.81
CA MET A 122 -3.74 26.74 56.85
C MET A 122 -2.26 26.32 56.78
N PRO A 123 -1.58 25.98 57.90
CA PRO A 123 -0.21 25.46 57.83
C PRO A 123 -0.05 24.16 57.03
N LEU A 124 -1.11 23.36 56.93
CA LEU A 124 -1.13 22.14 56.11
C LEU A 124 -1.55 22.41 54.66
N TYR A 125 -2.46 23.35 54.44
CA TYR A 125 -2.99 23.70 53.12
C TYR A 125 -1.95 24.44 52.25
N ILE A 126 -1.20 25.39 52.80
CA ILE A 126 -0.22 26.19 52.05
C ILE A 126 0.84 25.32 51.33
N PRO A 127 1.48 24.33 51.99
CA PRO A 127 2.40 23.41 51.31
C PRO A 127 1.75 22.64 50.15
N ILE A 128 0.48 22.22 50.27
CA ILE A 128 -0.24 21.50 49.22
C ILE A 128 -0.40 22.40 47.99
N VAL A 129 -0.82 23.65 48.18
CA VAL A 129 -0.94 24.64 47.10
C VAL A 129 0.42 24.90 46.45
N ASN A 130 1.50 25.03 47.24
CA ASN A 130 2.85 25.22 46.70
C ASN A 130 3.32 24.05 45.84
N VAL A 131 3.02 22.81 46.24
CA VAL A 131 3.33 21.60 45.44
C VAL A 131 2.55 21.63 44.12
N VAL A 132 1.26 22.00 44.15
CA VAL A 132 0.45 22.14 42.94
C VAL A 132 1.00 23.23 42.02
N GLN A 133 1.39 24.39 42.55
CA GLN A 133 2.01 25.47 41.77
C GLN A 133 3.34 25.04 41.15
N LEU A 134 4.19 24.33 41.90
CA LEU A 134 5.45 23.80 41.38
C LEU A 134 5.20 22.78 40.25
N ALA A 135 4.19 21.93 40.38
CA ALA A 135 3.79 20.99 39.34
C ALA A 135 3.29 21.72 38.07
N LEU A 136 2.53 22.81 38.21
CA LEU A 136 2.10 23.64 37.08
C LEU A 136 3.28 24.31 36.37
N ILE A 137 4.25 24.85 37.13
CA ILE A 137 5.48 25.44 36.59
C ILE A 137 6.28 24.37 35.83
N ALA A 138 6.44 23.18 36.42
CA ALA A 138 7.15 22.06 35.80
C ALA A 138 6.46 21.60 34.50
N ALA A 139 5.13 21.51 34.48
CA ALA A 139 4.36 21.13 33.30
C ALA A 139 4.50 22.17 32.16
N ALA A 140 4.42 23.46 32.49
CA ALA A 140 4.63 24.54 31.53
C ALA A 140 6.03 24.48 30.89
N GLY A 141 7.05 24.34 31.75
CA GLY A 141 8.45 24.26 31.33
C GLY A 141 8.74 23.00 30.52
N TYR A 142 8.16 21.86 30.90
CA TYR A 142 8.30 20.61 30.16
C TYR A 142 7.80 20.74 28.72
N GLY A 143 6.63 21.36 28.50
CA GLY A 143 6.13 21.63 27.15
C GLY A 143 7.08 22.49 26.31
N ALA A 144 7.70 23.51 26.92
CA ALA A 144 8.69 24.35 26.25
C ALA A 144 9.95 23.56 25.86
N VAL A 145 10.49 22.77 26.80
CA VAL A 145 11.65 21.91 26.56
C VAL A 145 11.36 20.85 25.49
N LEU A 146 10.16 20.28 25.48
CA LEU A 146 9.74 19.29 24.50
C LEU A 146 9.73 19.87 23.08
N VAL A 147 9.16 21.07 22.91
CA VAL A 147 9.16 21.77 21.62
C VAL A 147 10.59 22.13 21.19
N ALA A 148 11.41 22.65 22.10
CA ALA A 148 12.80 23.02 21.83
C ALA A 148 13.64 21.81 21.40
N ARG A 149 13.57 20.72 22.16
CA ARG A 149 14.28 19.48 21.86
C ARG A 149 13.80 18.88 20.53
N SER A 150 12.49 18.91 20.29
CA SER A 150 11.94 18.42 19.02
C SER A 150 12.42 19.23 17.82
N ALA A 151 12.60 20.55 17.98
CA ALA A 151 13.08 21.43 16.92
C ALA A 151 14.59 21.31 16.65
N ILE A 152 15.39 20.97 17.67
CA ILE A 152 16.86 20.86 17.56
C ILE A 152 17.28 19.45 17.15
N SER A 153 16.62 18.42 17.67
CA SER A 153 17.04 17.02 17.51
C SER A 153 16.47 16.36 16.25
N TYR A 154 15.44 16.92 15.63
CA TYR A 154 14.74 16.29 14.50
C TYR A 154 14.48 17.34 13.42
N ASP A 155 14.95 17.11 12.18
CA ASP A 155 14.84 18.07 11.06
C ASP A 155 13.41 18.28 10.53
N ASP A 156 12.40 17.71 11.18
CA ASP A 156 11.03 17.67 10.68
C ASP A 156 10.20 18.91 11.08
N LEU A 157 10.71 19.76 11.99
CA LEU A 157 10.03 20.99 12.41
C LEU A 157 10.79 22.24 11.95
N PRO A 158 10.10 23.29 11.46
CA PRO A 158 10.75 24.55 11.14
C PRO A 158 11.33 25.18 12.40
N LEU A 159 12.68 25.29 12.44
CA LEU A 159 13.43 25.77 13.60
C LEU A 159 12.91 27.14 14.10
N SER A 160 12.69 28.08 13.17
CA SER A 160 12.28 29.45 13.50
C SER A 160 10.89 29.53 14.15
N GLY A 161 9.90 28.77 13.66
CA GLY A 161 8.55 28.74 14.26
C GLY A 161 8.54 28.04 15.62
N SER A 162 9.33 26.98 15.76
CA SER A 162 9.40 26.18 16.98
C SER A 162 10.19 26.87 18.10
N LEU A 163 11.20 27.68 17.76
CA LEU A 163 11.89 28.55 18.73
C LEU A 163 10.95 29.62 19.31
N LEU A 164 10.09 30.23 18.48
CA LEU A 164 9.08 31.17 18.97
C LEU A 164 8.06 30.49 19.87
N LEU A 165 7.60 29.30 19.49
CA LEU A 165 6.66 28.52 20.31
C LEU A 165 7.31 28.09 21.65
N THR A 166 8.57 27.69 21.64
CA THR A 166 9.37 27.44 22.85
C THR A 166 9.40 28.69 23.74
N THR A 167 9.58 29.87 23.15
CA THR A 167 9.62 31.15 23.87
C THR A 167 8.26 31.47 24.49
N VAL A 168 7.16 31.16 23.79
CA VAL A 168 5.80 31.24 24.35
C VAL A 168 5.64 30.32 25.57
N GLY A 169 6.09 29.07 25.50
CA GLY A 169 6.09 28.15 26.64
C GLY A 169 6.91 28.65 27.83
N GLY A 170 8.08 29.24 27.56
CA GLY A 170 8.89 29.93 28.57
C GLY A 170 8.15 31.12 29.19
N GLY A 171 7.45 31.91 28.39
CA GLY A 171 6.60 33.02 28.84
C GLY A 171 5.44 32.55 29.74
N LEU A 172 4.77 31.46 29.39
CA LEU A 172 3.72 30.85 30.23
C LEU A 172 4.27 30.36 31.57
N THR A 173 5.47 29.77 31.55
CA THR A 173 6.19 29.38 32.77
C THR A 173 6.49 30.59 33.64
N ALA A 174 6.96 31.69 33.04
CA ALA A 174 7.21 32.95 33.74
C ALA A 174 5.93 33.56 34.34
N ILE A 175 4.80 33.56 33.60
CA ILE A 175 3.50 34.00 34.13
C ILE A 175 3.12 33.18 35.35
N THR A 176 3.28 31.85 35.28
CA THR A 176 2.93 30.95 36.39
C THR A 176 3.78 31.24 37.63
N ILE A 177 5.09 31.48 37.45
CA ILE A 177 5.99 31.90 38.54
C ILE A 177 5.56 33.24 39.13
N VAL A 178 5.27 34.25 38.30
CA VAL A 178 4.84 35.56 38.78
C VAL A 178 3.54 35.43 39.59
N VAL A 179 2.53 34.74 39.07
CA VAL A 179 1.25 34.51 39.76
C VAL A 179 1.45 33.79 41.10
N ALA A 180 2.34 32.80 41.17
CA ALA A 180 2.68 32.10 42.40
C ALA A 180 3.37 33.00 43.44
N LEU A 181 4.21 33.94 43.00
CA LEU A 181 4.98 34.82 43.88
C LEU A 181 4.21 36.06 44.35
N VAL A 182 3.17 36.50 43.64
CA VAL A 182 2.41 37.72 43.99
C VAL A 182 1.88 37.72 45.43
N PRO A 183 1.25 36.65 45.96
CA PRO A 183 0.76 36.65 47.33
C PRO A 183 1.85 36.77 48.41
N VAL A 184 3.12 36.50 48.05
CA VAL A 184 4.22 36.32 49.00
C VAL A 184 5.30 37.40 48.90
N VAL A 185 5.59 37.88 47.69
CA VAL A 185 6.80 38.66 47.39
C VAL A 185 6.51 40.04 46.80
N PHE A 186 5.45 40.19 46.01
CA PHE A 186 5.20 41.42 45.24
C PHE A 186 3.87 42.08 45.61
N PRO A 187 3.79 43.43 45.58
CA PRO A 187 2.50 44.11 45.59
C PRO A 187 1.62 43.61 44.44
N PHE A 188 0.32 43.39 44.70
CA PHE A 188 -0.63 42.90 43.69
C PHE A 188 -0.59 43.72 42.40
N GLU A 189 -0.49 45.04 42.53
CA GLU A 189 -0.39 45.97 41.40
C GLU A 189 0.81 45.67 40.48
N ALA A 190 1.99 45.48 41.06
CA ALA A 190 3.21 45.18 40.32
C ALA A 190 3.13 43.79 39.66
N GLY A 191 2.53 42.83 40.36
CA GLY A 191 2.23 41.50 39.82
C GLY A 191 1.32 41.52 38.61
N ALA A 192 0.19 42.21 38.72
CA ALA A 192 -0.77 42.34 37.64
C ALA A 192 -0.18 43.07 36.42
N ASP A 193 0.61 44.13 36.63
CA ASP A 193 1.31 44.84 35.56
C ASP A 193 2.35 43.93 34.86
N ALA A 194 3.08 43.09 35.63
CA ALA A 194 4.03 42.11 35.07
C ALA A 194 3.33 41.00 34.26
N VAL A 195 2.20 40.48 34.74
CA VAL A 195 1.41 39.47 34.01
C VAL A 195 0.87 40.06 32.70
N GLN A 196 0.36 41.29 32.70
CA GLN A 196 -0.09 41.95 31.46
C GLN A 196 1.04 42.14 30.46
N PHE A 197 2.24 42.52 30.92
CA PHE A 197 3.41 42.64 30.05
C PHE A 197 3.78 41.30 29.39
N LEU A 198 3.84 40.22 30.18
CA LEU A 198 4.13 38.87 29.68
C LEU A 198 3.05 38.38 28.71
N LEU A 199 1.76 38.62 29.01
CA LEU A 199 0.65 38.28 28.12
C LEU A 199 0.74 39.04 26.79
N GLY A 200 1.14 40.31 26.81
CA GLY A 200 1.36 41.10 25.60
C GLY A 200 2.52 40.57 24.76
N ALA A 201 3.64 40.20 25.39
CA ALA A 201 4.76 39.58 24.71
C ALA A 201 4.36 38.23 24.06
N ILE A 202 3.63 37.39 24.80
CA ILE A 202 3.10 36.11 24.28
C ILE A 202 2.13 36.35 23.13
N ALA A 203 1.22 37.32 23.23
CA ALA A 203 0.27 37.66 22.17
C ALA A 203 0.99 38.07 20.88
N GLY A 204 2.02 38.91 20.99
CA GLY A 204 2.87 39.32 19.87
C GLY A 204 3.63 38.14 19.25
N LEU A 205 4.22 37.28 20.07
CA LEU A 205 4.93 36.07 19.61
C LEU A 205 3.97 35.11 18.90
N LEU A 206 2.81 34.83 19.47
CA LEU A 206 1.79 33.96 18.86
C LEU A 206 1.29 34.53 17.53
N LEU A 207 1.08 35.85 17.45
CA LEU A 207 0.72 36.52 16.20
C LEU A 207 1.84 36.41 15.14
N LEU A 208 3.09 36.63 15.54
CA LEU A 208 4.24 36.47 14.66
C LEU A 208 4.37 35.03 14.16
N THR A 209 4.19 34.05 15.05
CA THR A 209 4.19 32.62 14.72
C THR A 209 3.13 32.29 13.66
N GLN A 210 1.93 32.85 13.76
CA GLN A 210 0.85 32.62 12.78
C GLN A 210 1.08 33.37 11.46
N VAL A 211 1.40 34.66 11.51
CA VAL A 211 1.45 35.50 10.30
C VAL A 211 2.74 35.31 9.51
N ARG A 212 3.89 35.20 10.18
CA ARG A 212 5.21 35.15 9.51
C ARG A 212 5.65 33.73 9.22
N TYR A 213 5.45 32.81 10.17
CA TYR A 213 5.99 31.46 10.11
C TYR A 213 4.95 30.41 9.75
N ARG A 214 3.65 30.78 9.68
CA ARG A 214 2.56 29.96 9.13
C ARG A 214 2.61 28.51 9.65
N VAL A 215 2.77 28.39 10.96
CA VAL A 215 3.08 27.12 11.65
C VAL A 215 2.04 26.02 11.39
N PHE A 216 0.80 26.38 11.04
CA PHE A 216 -0.27 25.45 10.64
C PHE A 216 -0.62 25.49 9.15
N GLU A 217 0.18 26.10 8.28
CA GLU A 217 0.00 25.93 6.82
C GLU A 217 0.85 24.78 6.31
N THR A 218 2.09 24.66 6.79
CA THR A 218 3.05 23.65 6.35
C THR A 218 2.95 22.31 7.06
N GLY A 219 1.99 22.12 7.99
CA GLY A 219 1.74 20.83 8.64
C GLY A 219 2.96 20.32 9.41
N PRO A 220 3.11 20.60 10.72
CA PRO A 220 4.31 20.25 11.49
C PRO A 220 4.60 18.74 11.58
N SER A 221 3.61 17.89 11.29
CA SER A 221 3.73 16.43 11.23
C SER A 221 3.71 15.86 9.80
N ALA A 222 3.51 16.69 8.78
CA ALA A 222 3.36 16.23 7.40
C ALA A 222 4.61 15.52 6.90
N GLY A 223 5.81 15.93 7.33
CA GLY A 223 7.06 15.30 6.90
C GLY A 223 7.20 13.84 7.35
N HIS A 224 6.94 13.54 8.63
CA HIS A 224 7.04 12.18 9.15
C HIS A 224 5.87 11.31 8.68
N LEU A 225 4.64 11.84 8.79
CA LEU A 225 3.44 11.12 8.37
C LEU A 225 3.46 10.85 6.86
N ALA A 226 3.95 11.78 6.02
CA ALA A 226 4.07 11.54 4.59
C ALA A 226 5.14 10.49 4.27
N ARG A 227 6.28 10.46 4.96
CA ARG A 227 7.31 9.43 4.73
C ARG A 227 6.81 8.03 5.09
N GLU A 228 6.16 7.88 6.25
CA GLU A 228 5.58 6.60 6.67
C GLU A 228 4.43 6.18 5.74
N THR A 229 3.55 7.12 5.38
CA THR A 229 2.45 6.85 4.43
C THR A 229 2.98 6.47 3.05
N VAL A 230 4.02 7.15 2.55
CA VAL A 230 4.64 6.81 1.26
C VAL A 230 5.22 5.40 1.30
N LEU A 231 5.96 5.03 2.35
CA LEU A 231 6.49 3.67 2.50
C LEU A 231 5.36 2.62 2.57
N ASP A 232 4.26 2.92 3.28
CA ASP A 232 3.11 2.03 3.42
C ASP A 232 2.27 1.90 2.13
N GLU A 233 2.23 2.93 1.28
CA GLU A 233 1.53 2.91 -0.01
C GLU A 233 2.37 2.38 -1.17
N MET A 234 3.67 2.15 -0.97
CA MET A 234 4.52 1.53 -1.99
C MET A 234 4.01 0.14 -2.35
N SER A 235 3.95 -0.14 -3.66
CA SER A 235 3.58 -1.47 -4.18
C SER A 235 4.66 -2.52 -4.00
N ALA A 236 5.90 -2.11 -3.71
CA ALA A 236 6.99 -3.01 -3.38
C ALA A 236 7.05 -3.22 -1.85
N ALA A 237 7.43 -4.43 -1.45
CA ALA A 237 7.71 -4.74 -0.05
C ALA A 237 9.07 -4.13 0.33
N VAL A 238 9.13 -3.45 1.47
CA VAL A 238 10.33 -2.76 1.96
C VAL A 238 10.64 -3.26 3.37
N ALA A 239 11.89 -3.65 3.58
CA ALA A 239 12.44 -3.96 4.89
C ALA A 239 13.68 -3.10 5.15
N ILE A 240 13.76 -2.47 6.31
CA ILE A 240 14.93 -1.72 6.77
C ILE A 240 15.68 -2.61 7.75
N THR A 241 16.98 -2.76 7.57
CA THR A 241 17.84 -3.56 8.45
C THR A 241 18.93 -2.71 9.11
N ASP A 242 19.47 -3.22 10.22
CA ASP A 242 20.66 -2.70 10.85
C ASP A 242 21.94 -3.13 10.11
N ARG A 243 23.11 -2.84 10.70
CA ARG A 243 24.42 -3.22 10.13
C ARG A 243 24.70 -4.73 10.16
N SER A 244 23.89 -5.49 10.89
CA SER A 244 24.00 -6.94 11.06
C SER A 244 22.86 -7.67 10.33
N ASP A 245 22.21 -7.00 9.38
CA ASP A 245 21.09 -7.50 8.58
C ASP A 245 19.88 -7.96 9.42
N ARG A 246 19.68 -7.36 10.60
CA ARG A 246 18.47 -7.56 11.41
C ARG A 246 17.41 -6.54 11.07
N VAL A 247 16.17 -6.98 10.95
CA VAL A 247 15.01 -6.16 10.59
C VAL A 247 14.73 -5.13 11.69
N LEU A 248 14.76 -3.85 11.30
CA LEU A 248 14.42 -2.70 12.12
C LEU A 248 13.01 -2.18 11.82
N ASP A 249 12.57 -2.32 10.57
CA ASP A 249 11.26 -1.84 10.14
C ASP A 249 10.80 -2.53 8.86
N VAL A 250 9.49 -2.63 8.66
CA VAL A 250 8.85 -3.16 7.44
C VAL A 250 7.61 -2.35 7.09
N ASN A 251 7.30 -2.24 5.81
CA ASN A 251 6.07 -1.58 5.36
C ASN A 251 4.87 -2.55 5.32
N ARG A 252 3.65 -2.01 5.23
CA ARG A 252 2.42 -2.83 5.13
C ARG A 252 2.39 -3.80 3.95
N THR A 253 3.08 -3.47 2.86
CA THR A 253 3.15 -4.38 1.69
C THR A 253 3.97 -5.62 2.01
N ALA A 254 5.07 -5.48 2.75
CA ALA A 254 5.84 -6.61 3.26
C ALA A 254 5.02 -7.46 4.25
N GLU A 255 4.31 -6.83 5.19
CA GLU A 255 3.43 -7.57 6.14
C GLU A 255 2.40 -8.43 5.43
N ARG A 256 1.71 -7.86 4.43
CA ARG A 256 0.68 -8.59 3.66
C ARG A 256 1.27 -9.69 2.78
N ALA A 257 2.35 -9.41 2.08
CA ALA A 257 2.95 -10.37 1.16
C ALA A 257 3.49 -11.59 1.92
N PHE A 258 4.22 -11.37 3.01
CA PHE A 258 4.93 -12.43 3.74
C PHE A 258 4.19 -12.94 4.99
N GLY A 259 3.07 -12.32 5.37
CA GLY A 259 2.29 -12.74 6.53
C GLY A 259 2.99 -12.50 7.87
N ILE A 260 3.88 -11.49 7.90
CA ILE A 260 4.69 -11.13 9.07
C ILE A 260 4.06 -9.97 9.83
N ASP A 261 4.19 -9.97 11.16
CA ASP A 261 3.76 -8.86 12.02
C ASP A 261 4.94 -7.92 12.30
N ARG A 262 4.78 -6.62 12.01
CA ARG A 262 5.83 -5.61 12.22
C ARG A 262 6.36 -5.56 13.65
N SER A 263 5.60 -5.97 14.67
CA SER A 263 6.04 -5.94 16.06
C SER A 263 6.80 -7.20 16.50
N GLU A 264 6.52 -8.34 15.88
CA GLU A 264 7.16 -9.63 16.18
C GLU A 264 8.45 -9.84 15.38
N THR A 265 8.51 -9.30 14.16
CA THR A 265 9.64 -9.49 13.22
C THR A 265 10.84 -8.58 13.52
N LEU A 266 10.71 -7.68 14.52
CA LEU A 266 11.80 -6.77 14.89
C LEU A 266 12.97 -7.58 15.47
N VAL A 267 14.18 -7.27 15.00
CA VAL A 267 15.45 -7.86 15.43
C VAL A 267 15.72 -9.26 14.85
N GLU A 268 14.83 -9.84 14.05
CA GLU A 268 15.12 -11.08 13.31
C GLU A 268 16.06 -10.83 12.12
N PRO A 269 16.94 -11.78 11.76
CA PRO A 269 17.68 -11.70 10.50
C PRO A 269 16.72 -11.64 9.31
N ILE A 270 17.00 -10.76 8.35
CA ILE A 270 16.14 -10.60 7.17
C ILE A 270 15.98 -11.90 6.36
N ASP A 271 17.01 -12.73 6.34
CA ASP A 271 17.01 -14.01 5.64
C ASP A 271 16.01 -14.99 6.25
N ASP A 272 15.87 -15.00 7.58
CA ASP A 272 14.90 -15.86 8.29
C ASP A 272 13.48 -15.30 8.14
N ALA A 273 13.32 -13.98 8.22
CA ALA A 273 12.03 -13.30 8.14
C ALA A 273 11.38 -13.38 6.74
N PHE A 274 12.19 -13.37 5.68
CA PHE A 274 11.72 -13.31 4.29
C PHE A 274 12.15 -14.51 3.44
N GLY A 275 12.92 -15.45 3.97
CA GLY A 275 13.45 -16.59 3.21
C GLY A 275 14.45 -16.20 2.12
N ILE A 276 15.07 -15.02 2.22
CA ILE A 276 16.01 -14.50 1.22
C ILE A 276 17.41 -15.02 1.56
N GLY A 277 18.02 -15.80 0.68
CA GLY A 277 19.41 -16.22 0.89
C GLY A 277 20.39 -15.03 0.89
N PRO A 278 21.54 -15.14 1.58
CA PRO A 278 22.56 -14.07 1.62
C PRO A 278 23.08 -13.70 0.22
N ASP A 279 23.08 -14.64 -0.72
CA ASP A 279 23.57 -14.48 -2.10
C ASP A 279 22.47 -14.12 -3.14
N ALA A 280 21.24 -13.85 -2.70
CA ALA A 280 20.12 -13.45 -3.58
C ALA A 280 20.35 -12.14 -4.37
N ALA A 281 21.49 -11.47 -4.17
CA ALA A 281 21.73 -10.10 -4.61
C ALA A 281 22.47 -9.95 -5.94
N ASP A 282 22.77 -11.02 -6.70
CA ASP A 282 23.46 -10.86 -7.98
C ASP A 282 22.75 -11.58 -9.14
N GLY A 283 21.97 -10.80 -9.92
CA GLY A 283 21.74 -11.08 -11.34
C GLY A 283 20.35 -11.54 -11.78
N GLY A 284 19.38 -11.70 -10.89
CA GLY A 284 18.04 -12.12 -11.30
C GLY A 284 17.01 -12.22 -10.17
N PRO A 285 15.74 -12.50 -10.51
CA PRO A 285 14.66 -12.61 -9.55
C PRO A 285 14.80 -13.91 -8.76
N VAL A 286 14.40 -13.86 -7.51
CA VAL A 286 14.46 -14.99 -6.58
C VAL A 286 13.05 -15.49 -6.31
N ALA A 287 12.85 -16.81 -6.36
CA ALA A 287 11.60 -17.43 -5.95
C ALA A 287 11.53 -17.45 -4.42
N ILE A 288 10.51 -16.83 -3.87
CA ILE A 288 10.29 -16.70 -2.42
C ILE A 288 8.88 -17.20 -2.10
N GLU A 289 8.75 -17.92 -1.00
CA GLU A 289 7.45 -18.37 -0.48
C GLU A 289 6.72 -17.20 0.20
N THR A 290 5.45 -17.00 -0.17
CA THR A 290 4.58 -15.93 0.31
C THR A 290 3.26 -16.51 0.80
N THR A 291 2.39 -15.66 1.36
CA THR A 291 1.02 -16.06 1.73
C THR A 291 0.17 -16.55 0.54
N GLU A 292 0.53 -16.15 -0.68
CA GLU A 292 -0.12 -16.57 -1.93
C GLU A 292 0.65 -17.69 -2.66
N GLY A 293 1.61 -18.33 -1.99
CA GLY A 293 2.47 -19.37 -2.56
C GLY A 293 3.80 -18.81 -3.08
N HIS A 294 4.44 -19.52 -4.02
CA HIS A 294 5.75 -19.14 -4.54
C HIS A 294 5.62 -18.00 -5.55
N ARG A 295 6.34 -16.90 -5.32
CA ARG A 295 6.38 -15.69 -6.14
C ARG A 295 7.82 -15.34 -6.48
N GLN A 296 8.04 -14.66 -7.61
CA GLN A 296 9.36 -14.19 -8.03
C GLN A 296 9.54 -12.72 -7.68
N PHE A 297 10.63 -12.40 -6.97
CA PHE A 297 10.96 -11.04 -6.56
C PHE A 297 12.31 -10.59 -7.12
N ASP A 298 12.35 -9.37 -7.67
CA ASP A 298 13.62 -8.65 -7.85
C ASP A 298 14.00 -8.04 -6.48
N VAL A 299 15.22 -8.32 -6.00
CA VAL A 299 15.71 -7.92 -4.68
C VAL A 299 16.80 -6.84 -4.82
N ASP A 300 16.48 -5.61 -4.43
CA ASP A 300 17.45 -4.50 -4.41
C ASP A 300 17.88 -4.20 -2.97
N ARG A 301 19.19 -4.16 -2.72
CA ARG A 301 19.76 -3.85 -1.40
C ARG A 301 20.49 -2.51 -1.43
N LEU A 302 19.90 -1.47 -0.83
CA LEU A 302 20.45 -0.12 -0.77
C LEU A 302 21.12 0.14 0.58
N THR A 303 22.40 0.50 0.59
CA THR A 303 23.10 0.87 1.84
C THR A 303 22.61 2.22 2.33
N LEU A 304 22.11 2.25 3.57
CA LEU A 304 21.73 3.49 4.23
C LEU A 304 22.96 4.07 4.92
N THR A 305 23.24 5.36 4.69
CA THR A 305 24.36 6.07 5.31
C THR A 305 23.88 7.28 6.12
N ASP A 306 24.61 7.58 7.20
CA ASP A 306 24.43 8.82 7.96
C ASP A 306 25.01 10.03 7.20
N ARG A 307 24.82 11.25 7.70
CA ARG A 307 25.36 12.51 7.15
C ARG A 307 26.88 12.50 6.96
N ASP A 308 27.59 11.72 7.78
CA ASP A 308 29.04 11.51 7.67
C ASP A 308 29.42 10.35 6.73
N THR A 309 28.51 9.89 5.86
CA THR A 309 28.66 8.75 4.92
C THR A 309 28.97 7.40 5.58
N ARG A 310 28.76 7.29 6.89
CA ARG A 310 28.95 6.03 7.63
C ARG A 310 27.73 5.14 7.39
N PRO A 311 27.89 3.86 6.98
CA PRO A 311 26.76 2.96 6.81
C PRO A 311 26.05 2.78 8.15
N ILE A 312 24.74 2.88 8.19
CA ILE A 312 23.91 2.71 9.40
C ILE A 312 23.06 1.45 9.34
N GLY A 313 22.86 0.91 8.14
CA GLY A 313 22.03 -0.25 7.87
C GLY A 313 21.78 -0.38 6.38
N ARG A 314 20.73 -1.12 6.00
CA ARG A 314 20.35 -1.30 4.59
C ARG A 314 18.83 -1.17 4.46
N ALA A 315 18.38 -0.75 3.28
CA ALA A 315 17.00 -0.90 2.86
C ALA A 315 16.97 -1.99 1.81
N VAL A 316 16.12 -2.99 2.01
CA VAL A 316 15.89 -4.10 1.09
C VAL A 316 14.52 -3.91 0.47
N LEU A 317 14.50 -3.78 -0.85
CA LEU A 317 13.32 -3.62 -1.67
C LEU A 317 13.04 -4.94 -2.39
N LEU A 318 11.83 -5.45 -2.21
CA LEU A 318 11.34 -6.70 -2.79
C LEU A 318 10.21 -6.34 -3.75
N ARG A 319 10.50 -6.40 -5.05
CA ARG A 319 9.53 -6.10 -6.10
C ARG A 319 9.00 -7.40 -6.69
N ASP A 320 7.72 -7.68 -6.50
CA ASP A 320 7.07 -8.82 -7.15
C ASP A 320 7.09 -8.61 -8.67
N VAL A 321 7.69 -9.57 -9.38
CA VAL A 321 7.83 -9.59 -10.83
C VAL A 321 7.28 -10.88 -11.42
N THR A 322 6.53 -11.67 -10.64
CA THR A 322 6.00 -12.98 -11.02
C THR A 322 5.23 -12.89 -12.34
N GLU A 323 4.22 -12.04 -12.41
CA GLU A 323 3.37 -11.93 -13.60
C GLU A 323 4.15 -11.48 -14.84
N ARG A 324 5.02 -10.47 -14.66
CA ARG A 324 5.87 -9.96 -15.73
C ARG A 324 6.79 -11.05 -16.27
N ARG A 325 7.42 -11.82 -15.40
CA ARG A 325 8.34 -12.91 -15.78
C ARG A 325 7.62 -14.07 -16.45
N THR A 326 6.48 -14.47 -15.91
CA THR A 326 5.66 -15.51 -16.56
C THR A 326 5.19 -15.05 -17.95
N HIS A 327 4.85 -13.78 -18.12
CA HIS A 327 4.50 -13.24 -19.43
C HIS A 327 5.69 -13.21 -20.39
N GLU A 328 6.85 -12.71 -19.95
CA GLU A 328 8.10 -12.70 -20.74
C GLU A 328 8.50 -14.12 -21.16
N GLN A 329 8.44 -15.10 -20.26
CA GLN A 329 8.74 -16.50 -20.56
C GLN A 329 7.79 -17.08 -21.61
N ARG A 330 6.48 -16.79 -21.54
CA ARG A 330 5.52 -17.23 -22.56
C ARG A 330 5.82 -16.62 -23.93
N LEU A 331 6.18 -15.34 -23.98
CA LEU A 331 6.57 -14.68 -25.23
C LEU A 331 7.89 -15.24 -25.79
N ASP A 332 8.87 -15.56 -24.94
CA ASP A 332 10.12 -16.15 -25.37
C ASP A 332 9.91 -17.54 -25.99
N VAL A 333 9.06 -18.36 -25.37
CA VAL A 333 8.64 -19.65 -25.94
C VAL A 333 7.95 -19.47 -27.29
N LEU A 334 6.98 -18.55 -27.37
CA LEU A 334 6.24 -18.26 -28.60
C LEU A 334 7.17 -17.81 -29.73
N ASN A 335 8.07 -16.86 -29.46
CA ASN A 335 9.01 -16.32 -30.42
C ASN A 335 10.00 -17.40 -30.89
N ARG A 336 10.45 -18.28 -29.98
CA ARG A 336 11.33 -19.40 -30.30
C ARG A 336 10.65 -20.42 -31.21
N VAL A 337 9.42 -20.86 -30.89
CA VAL A 337 8.64 -21.80 -31.70
C VAL A 337 8.33 -21.21 -33.08
N LEU A 338 7.89 -19.93 -33.12
CA LEU A 338 7.59 -19.22 -34.37
C LEU A 338 8.80 -19.16 -35.30
N ARG A 339 9.97 -18.74 -34.78
CA ARG A 339 11.20 -18.64 -35.58
C ARG A 339 11.61 -19.99 -36.15
N HIS A 340 11.44 -21.06 -35.39
CA HIS A 340 11.78 -22.40 -35.83
C HIS A 340 10.88 -22.86 -36.98
N ASN A 341 9.56 -22.77 -36.81
CA ASN A 341 8.60 -23.20 -37.84
C ASN A 341 8.73 -22.37 -39.12
N LEU A 342 8.76 -21.04 -38.99
CA LEU A 342 8.91 -20.14 -40.13
C LEU A 342 10.21 -20.40 -40.91
N ARG A 343 11.31 -20.70 -40.21
CA ARG A 343 12.58 -21.07 -40.87
C ARG A 343 12.46 -22.38 -41.64
N ASN A 344 11.89 -23.42 -41.04
CA ASN A 344 11.76 -24.73 -41.67
C ASN A 344 10.89 -24.69 -42.93
N ASP A 345 9.73 -24.01 -42.85
CA ASP A 345 8.79 -23.93 -43.98
C ASP A 345 9.36 -23.06 -45.11
N LEU A 346 10.03 -21.95 -44.78
CA LEU A 346 10.72 -21.13 -45.78
C LEU A 346 11.93 -21.85 -46.42
N ASP A 347 12.69 -22.63 -45.65
CA ASP A 347 13.79 -23.44 -46.18
C ASP A 347 13.25 -24.53 -47.12
N ALA A 348 12.08 -25.12 -46.82
CA ALA A 348 11.39 -26.07 -47.70
C ALA A 348 10.90 -25.41 -49.00
N VAL A 349 10.18 -24.28 -48.90
CA VAL A 349 9.75 -23.48 -50.07
C VAL A 349 10.94 -23.12 -50.94
N ARG A 350 12.03 -22.62 -50.34
CA ARG A 350 13.26 -22.30 -51.07
C ARG A 350 13.84 -23.54 -51.75
N GLY A 351 13.94 -24.66 -51.03
CA GLY A 351 14.48 -25.91 -51.57
C GLY A 351 13.71 -26.43 -52.79
N PHE A 352 12.36 -26.43 -52.73
CA PHE A 352 11.54 -26.87 -53.87
C PHE A 352 11.56 -25.86 -55.02
N ALA A 353 11.58 -24.56 -54.73
CA ALA A 353 11.68 -23.53 -55.76
C ALA A 353 13.03 -23.58 -56.49
N GLU A 354 14.13 -23.84 -55.76
CA GLU A 354 15.45 -24.04 -56.34
C GLU A 354 15.52 -25.31 -57.20
N ALA A 355 14.90 -26.41 -56.77
CA ALA A 355 14.84 -27.64 -57.56
C ALA A 355 14.02 -27.45 -58.86
N LEU A 356 12.97 -26.62 -58.82
CA LEU A 356 12.22 -26.18 -60.01
C LEU A 356 13.09 -25.33 -60.95
N GLU A 357 13.85 -24.36 -60.41
CA GLU A 357 14.72 -23.48 -61.19
C GLU A 357 15.84 -24.25 -61.91
N ARG A 358 16.38 -25.30 -61.27
CA ARG A 358 17.46 -26.13 -61.82
C ARG A 358 16.98 -27.26 -62.74
N GLU A 359 15.68 -27.39 -62.95
CA GLU A 359 15.06 -28.50 -63.70
C GLU A 359 15.48 -29.89 -63.14
N GLU A 360 15.68 -29.99 -61.82
CA GLU A 360 16.14 -31.20 -61.13
C GLU A 360 15.02 -32.20 -60.81
N THR A 361 13.84 -32.05 -61.41
CA THR A 361 12.67 -32.92 -61.19
C THR A 361 12.01 -33.30 -62.51
N ASP A 362 11.56 -34.55 -62.62
CA ASP A 362 10.71 -35.03 -63.71
C ASP A 362 9.23 -34.64 -63.51
N ASP A 363 8.87 -34.15 -62.32
CA ASP A 363 7.52 -33.70 -61.96
C ASP A 363 7.54 -32.31 -61.30
N PRO A 364 7.50 -31.23 -62.11
CA PRO A 364 7.39 -29.86 -61.61
C PRO A 364 6.07 -29.58 -60.88
N GLY A 365 5.00 -30.32 -61.20
CA GLY A 365 3.69 -30.14 -60.59
C GLY A 365 3.71 -30.50 -59.11
N ALA A 366 4.29 -31.66 -58.78
CA ALA A 366 4.45 -32.09 -57.39
C ALA A 366 5.29 -31.11 -56.54
N LEU A 367 6.33 -30.49 -57.10
CA LEU A 367 7.09 -29.46 -56.38
C LEU A 367 6.27 -28.19 -56.15
N ALA A 368 5.49 -27.75 -57.14
CA ALA A 368 4.59 -26.60 -57.00
C ALA A 368 3.51 -26.85 -55.94
N GLU A 369 2.95 -28.05 -55.87
CA GLU A 369 2.01 -28.47 -54.83
C GLU A 369 2.65 -28.42 -53.44
N ARG A 370 3.90 -28.89 -53.30
CA ARG A 370 4.63 -28.81 -52.02
C ARG A 370 4.94 -27.38 -51.60
N ILE A 371 5.30 -26.50 -52.53
CA ILE A 371 5.48 -25.06 -52.25
C ILE A 371 4.15 -24.46 -51.78
N HIS A 372 3.05 -24.77 -52.46
CA HIS A 372 1.73 -24.29 -52.10
C HIS A 372 1.31 -24.78 -50.70
N ALA A 373 1.55 -26.05 -50.39
CA ALA A 373 1.31 -26.63 -49.07
C ALA A 373 2.10 -25.87 -47.99
N SER A 374 3.42 -25.74 -48.14
CA SER A 374 4.25 -25.00 -47.17
C SER A 374 3.85 -23.52 -47.03
N ALA A 375 3.40 -22.87 -48.10
CA ALA A 375 2.88 -21.51 -48.03
C ALA A 375 1.53 -21.44 -47.28
N THR A 376 0.70 -22.47 -47.42
CA THR A 376 -0.57 -22.60 -46.69
C THR A 376 -0.31 -22.81 -45.19
N ASP A 377 0.66 -23.66 -44.85
CA ASP A 377 1.09 -23.91 -43.47
C ASP A 377 1.60 -22.62 -42.80
N LEU A 378 2.35 -21.78 -43.52
CA LEU A 378 2.80 -20.47 -43.03
C LEU A 378 1.64 -19.51 -42.73
N VAL A 379 0.54 -19.55 -43.50
CA VAL A 379 -0.66 -18.74 -43.25
C VAL A 379 -1.42 -19.25 -42.02
N ALA A 380 -1.51 -20.58 -41.86
CA ALA A 380 -2.08 -21.20 -40.67
C ALA A 380 -1.28 -20.83 -39.41
N LEU A 381 0.05 -20.87 -39.48
CA LEU A 381 0.95 -20.46 -38.40
C LEU A 381 0.74 -19.00 -37.98
N GLY A 382 0.54 -18.08 -38.94
CA GLY A 382 0.22 -16.68 -38.66
C GLY A 382 -1.12 -16.52 -37.93
N SER A 383 -2.13 -17.29 -38.33
CA SER A 383 -3.45 -17.30 -37.68
C SER A 383 -3.37 -17.85 -36.26
N ALA A 384 -2.60 -18.93 -36.04
CA ALA A 384 -2.34 -19.50 -34.73
C ALA A 384 -1.59 -18.51 -33.80
N LEU A 385 -0.63 -17.76 -34.34
CA LEU A 385 0.08 -16.72 -33.60
C LEU A 385 -0.87 -15.60 -33.14
N GLU A 386 -1.77 -15.12 -34.01
CA GLU A 386 -2.77 -14.12 -33.63
C GLU A 386 -3.69 -14.63 -32.51
N ARG A 387 -4.11 -15.91 -32.57
CA ARG A 387 -4.90 -16.54 -31.51
C ARG A 387 -4.13 -16.60 -30.19
N ALA A 388 -2.86 -16.99 -30.23
CA ALA A 388 -1.99 -17.01 -29.07
C ALA A 388 -1.78 -15.61 -28.47
N GLU A 389 -1.52 -14.58 -29.28
CA GLU A 389 -1.39 -13.20 -28.81
C GLU A 389 -2.68 -12.70 -28.14
N ARG A 390 -3.85 -12.98 -28.73
CA ARG A 390 -5.15 -12.62 -28.14
C ARG A 390 -5.38 -13.35 -26.83
N LEU A 391 -5.09 -14.66 -26.76
CA LEU A 391 -5.20 -15.44 -25.53
C LEU A 391 -4.23 -14.96 -24.45
N LEU A 392 -3.03 -14.50 -24.81
CA LEU A 392 -2.04 -13.97 -23.85
C LEU A 392 -2.34 -12.54 -23.39
N ALA A 393 -2.87 -11.68 -24.27
CA ALA A 393 -3.15 -10.27 -23.98
C ALA A 393 -4.43 -10.02 -23.20
N ARG A 394 -5.36 -10.99 -23.20
CA ARG A 394 -6.60 -10.90 -22.45
C ARG A 394 -6.30 -10.77 -20.95
N GLU A 395 -7.09 -10.02 -20.18
CA GLU A 395 -7.11 -10.08 -18.71
C GLU A 395 -8.31 -10.95 -18.29
N THR A 396 -8.13 -11.97 -17.45
CA THR A 396 -9.22 -12.88 -17.04
C THR A 396 -10.10 -12.15 -16.04
N ARG A 397 -11.06 -11.33 -16.51
CA ARG A 397 -11.88 -10.49 -15.64
C ARG A 397 -13.32 -10.93 -15.49
N GLU A 398 -13.84 -11.79 -16.36
CA GLU A 398 -15.24 -12.21 -16.33
C GLU A 398 -15.33 -13.74 -16.40
N ARG A 399 -15.67 -14.36 -15.27
CA ARG A 399 -16.01 -15.79 -15.19
C ARG A 399 -17.52 -15.91 -15.11
N ASP A 400 -18.12 -16.48 -16.14
CA ASP A 400 -19.57 -16.69 -16.22
C ASP A 400 -19.91 -18.15 -15.94
N CYS A 401 -21.09 -18.39 -15.37
CA CYS A 401 -21.65 -19.74 -15.29
C CYS A 401 -22.11 -20.17 -16.69
N VAL A 402 -21.49 -21.23 -17.21
CA VAL A 402 -21.76 -21.76 -18.54
C VAL A 402 -22.14 -23.24 -18.48
N ASP A 403 -23.03 -23.66 -19.39
CA ASP A 403 -23.35 -25.07 -19.60
C ASP A 403 -22.34 -25.69 -20.57
N VAL A 404 -21.41 -26.49 -20.04
CA VAL A 404 -20.31 -27.08 -20.82
C VAL A 404 -20.80 -27.94 -21.99
N PRO A 405 -21.80 -28.83 -21.83
CA PRO A 405 -22.46 -29.51 -22.95
C PRO A 405 -22.92 -28.59 -24.09
N ALA A 406 -23.44 -27.39 -23.80
CA ALA A 406 -23.87 -26.45 -24.84
C ALA A 406 -22.67 -25.85 -25.60
N ILE A 407 -21.55 -25.60 -24.92
CA ILE A 407 -20.31 -25.15 -25.54
C ILE A 407 -19.75 -26.24 -26.46
N LEU A 408 -19.68 -27.49 -26.01
CA LEU A 408 -19.19 -28.60 -26.84
C LEU A 408 -19.99 -28.75 -28.14
N ARG A 409 -21.32 -28.60 -28.07
CA ARG A 409 -22.18 -28.65 -29.28
C ARG A 409 -21.90 -27.47 -30.22
N ARG A 410 -21.72 -26.25 -29.68
CA ARG A 410 -21.38 -25.07 -30.49
C ARG A 410 -20.03 -25.22 -31.18
N VAL A 411 -19.02 -25.73 -30.48
CA VAL A 411 -17.69 -26.00 -31.04
C VAL A 411 -17.79 -27.08 -32.13
N ALA A 412 -18.54 -28.17 -31.87
CA ALA A 412 -18.77 -29.21 -32.86
C ALA A 412 -19.45 -28.65 -34.13
N GLU A 413 -20.51 -27.83 -33.99
CA GLU A 413 -21.19 -27.17 -35.11
C GLU A 413 -20.25 -26.24 -35.89
N THR A 414 -19.46 -25.43 -35.19
CA THR A 414 -18.54 -24.45 -35.81
C THR A 414 -17.46 -25.13 -36.65
N VAL A 415 -16.92 -26.25 -36.17
CA VAL A 415 -15.87 -26.98 -36.86
C VAL A 415 -16.43 -27.90 -37.96
N ASP A 416 -17.61 -28.49 -37.77
CA ASP A 416 -18.31 -29.29 -38.79
C ASP A 416 -18.63 -28.46 -40.04
N ASP A 417 -19.07 -27.21 -39.86
CA ASP A 417 -19.29 -26.25 -40.95
C ASP A 417 -18.01 -25.95 -41.76
N ALA A 418 -16.82 -26.11 -41.15
CA ALA A 418 -15.52 -25.87 -41.78
C ALA A 418 -14.91 -27.13 -42.43
N ALA A 419 -15.26 -28.33 -41.97
CA ALA A 419 -14.62 -29.60 -42.34
C ALA A 419 -15.63 -30.64 -42.86
N SER A 420 -15.92 -30.58 -44.17
CA SER A 420 -17.01 -31.32 -44.85
C SER A 420 -17.00 -32.87 -44.77
N ASP A 421 -15.98 -33.51 -44.19
CA ASP A 421 -15.77 -34.98 -44.22
C ASP A 421 -15.38 -35.59 -42.84
N VAL A 422 -15.68 -34.91 -41.73
CA VAL A 422 -15.35 -35.39 -40.36
C VAL A 422 -16.63 -35.75 -39.58
N SER A 423 -16.59 -36.86 -38.84
CA SER A 423 -17.68 -37.22 -37.90
C SER A 423 -17.36 -36.71 -36.49
N ILE A 424 -17.98 -35.62 -36.07
CA ILE A 424 -17.87 -35.10 -34.70
C ILE A 424 -19.08 -35.56 -33.87
N THR A 425 -18.85 -36.25 -32.75
CA THR A 425 -19.91 -36.72 -31.84
C THR A 425 -19.75 -36.09 -30.46
N VAL A 426 -20.84 -35.57 -29.90
CA VAL A 426 -20.85 -35.05 -28.53
C VAL A 426 -21.57 -36.03 -27.59
N SER A 427 -20.80 -36.68 -26.73
CA SER A 427 -21.25 -37.58 -25.68
C SER A 427 -21.41 -36.81 -24.36
N ALA A 428 -22.56 -36.18 -24.17
CA ALA A 428 -22.90 -35.42 -22.97
C ALA A 428 -24.26 -35.85 -22.41
N SER A 429 -24.42 -35.82 -21.09
CA SER A 429 -25.72 -36.01 -20.45
C SER A 429 -26.68 -34.87 -20.85
N ASP A 430 -27.99 -35.15 -20.88
CA ASP A 430 -29.03 -34.11 -21.04
C ASP A 430 -29.09 -33.15 -19.85
N ALA A 431 -28.52 -33.54 -18.70
CA ALA A 431 -28.41 -32.65 -17.55
C ALA A 431 -27.29 -31.61 -17.76
N PRO A 432 -27.53 -30.32 -17.44
CA PRO A 432 -26.51 -29.29 -17.60
C PRO A 432 -25.33 -29.54 -16.65
N ILE A 433 -24.12 -29.31 -17.15
CA ILE A 433 -22.90 -29.32 -16.35
C ILE A 433 -22.42 -27.87 -16.29
N GLU A 434 -22.81 -27.18 -15.22
CA GLU A 434 -22.46 -25.78 -15.00
C GLU A 434 -21.01 -25.66 -14.51
N LEU A 435 -20.25 -24.81 -15.19
CA LEU A 435 -18.88 -24.44 -14.86
C LEU A 435 -18.77 -22.92 -14.82
N ARG A 436 -18.11 -22.36 -13.81
CA ARG A 436 -17.87 -20.92 -13.73
C ARG A 436 -16.48 -20.58 -14.27
N THR A 437 -16.41 -20.10 -15.51
CA THR A 437 -15.14 -19.96 -16.25
C THR A 437 -15.18 -18.81 -17.26
N ASP A 438 -14.03 -18.46 -17.85
CA ASP A 438 -13.98 -17.54 -19.00
C ASP A 438 -14.40 -18.30 -20.25
N VAL A 439 -15.62 -18.04 -20.72
CA VAL A 439 -16.25 -18.78 -21.83
C VAL A 439 -15.42 -18.71 -23.11
N GLN A 440 -14.78 -17.57 -23.37
CA GLN A 440 -14.05 -17.35 -24.62
C GLN A 440 -12.73 -18.11 -24.62
N ILE A 441 -12.05 -18.18 -23.46
CA ILE A 441 -10.85 -19.02 -23.32
C ILE A 441 -11.21 -20.49 -23.46
N LEU A 442 -12.32 -20.93 -22.84
CA LEU A 442 -12.77 -22.32 -22.96
C LEU A 442 -13.11 -22.67 -24.41
N GLU A 443 -13.86 -21.83 -25.11
CA GLU A 443 -14.19 -22.01 -26.54
C GLU A 443 -12.93 -22.10 -27.39
N THR A 444 -12.00 -21.15 -27.26
CA THR A 444 -10.73 -21.18 -28.01
C THR A 444 -9.97 -22.47 -27.76
N VAL A 445 -9.83 -22.90 -26.50
CA VAL A 445 -9.10 -24.14 -26.17
C VAL A 445 -9.76 -25.37 -26.80
N LEU A 446 -11.09 -25.44 -26.78
CA LEU A 446 -11.84 -26.55 -27.37
C LEU A 446 -11.74 -26.55 -28.89
N GLU A 447 -11.85 -25.39 -29.53
CA GLU A 447 -11.66 -25.21 -30.97
C GLU A 447 -10.26 -25.70 -31.40
N GLU A 448 -9.19 -25.26 -30.73
CA GLU A 448 -7.83 -25.75 -31.04
C GLU A 448 -7.69 -27.26 -30.86
N ALA A 449 -8.28 -27.83 -29.79
CA ALA A 449 -8.19 -29.26 -29.54
C ALA A 449 -8.90 -30.09 -30.64
N VAL A 450 -10.05 -29.61 -31.11
CA VAL A 450 -10.80 -30.25 -32.20
C VAL A 450 -10.12 -30.04 -33.55
N GLU A 451 -9.66 -28.83 -33.85
CA GLU A 451 -8.89 -28.55 -35.08
C GLU A 451 -7.64 -29.43 -35.15
N ASN A 452 -6.90 -29.55 -34.04
CA ASN A 452 -5.72 -30.41 -33.95
C ASN A 452 -6.05 -31.90 -34.20
N ALA A 453 -7.20 -32.38 -33.71
CA ALA A 453 -7.67 -33.74 -33.97
C ALA A 453 -8.03 -33.99 -35.45
N ILE A 454 -8.50 -32.95 -36.15
CA ILE A 454 -8.91 -33.02 -37.56
C ILE A 454 -7.71 -32.89 -38.50
N GLU A 455 -6.84 -31.91 -38.26
CA GLU A 455 -5.70 -31.61 -39.12
C GLU A 455 -4.66 -32.73 -39.14
N HIS A 456 -4.49 -33.43 -38.01
CA HIS A 456 -3.46 -34.46 -37.86
C HIS A 456 -3.96 -35.90 -37.99
N THR A 457 -5.19 -36.10 -38.45
CA THR A 457 -5.70 -37.44 -38.69
C THR A 457 -5.13 -38.03 -39.98
N ASP A 458 -4.81 -39.33 -39.96
CA ASP A 458 -4.46 -40.12 -41.14
C ASP A 458 -5.55 -41.17 -41.47
N ALA A 459 -6.71 -41.07 -40.81
CA ALA A 459 -7.80 -42.02 -40.98
C ALA A 459 -8.65 -41.69 -42.21
N ASP A 460 -9.03 -42.73 -42.98
CA ASP A 460 -9.95 -42.59 -44.13
C ASP A 460 -11.33 -42.03 -43.73
N ALA A 461 -11.71 -42.20 -42.46
CA ALA A 461 -12.93 -41.65 -41.86
C ALA A 461 -12.57 -41.00 -40.51
N PRO A 462 -12.22 -39.70 -40.51
CA PRO A 462 -11.88 -38.97 -39.30
C PRO A 462 -13.04 -38.93 -38.31
N ARG A 463 -12.75 -39.20 -37.04
CA ARG A 463 -13.73 -39.17 -35.96
C ARG A 463 -13.17 -38.43 -34.77
N VAL A 464 -13.98 -37.52 -34.23
CA VAL A 464 -13.71 -36.81 -32.98
C VAL A 464 -14.88 -37.02 -32.04
N GLU A 465 -14.61 -37.55 -30.85
CA GLU A 465 -15.60 -37.70 -29.79
C GLU A 465 -15.30 -36.68 -28.68
N LEU A 466 -16.28 -35.83 -28.40
CA LEU A 466 -16.25 -34.87 -27.31
C LEU A 466 -17.10 -35.42 -26.18
N SER A 467 -16.50 -35.64 -25.01
CA SER A 467 -17.26 -36.05 -23.83
C SER A 467 -17.03 -35.10 -22.67
N VAL A 468 -18.04 -34.97 -21.81
CA VAL A 468 -17.92 -34.18 -20.58
C VAL A 468 -18.56 -34.91 -19.42
N ARG A 469 -17.85 -34.93 -18.30
CA ARG A 469 -18.34 -35.49 -17.04
C ARG A 469 -18.01 -34.56 -15.89
N ARG A 470 -18.86 -34.60 -14.87
CA ARG A 470 -18.61 -33.93 -13.60
C ARG A 470 -18.00 -34.91 -12.63
N GLU A 471 -16.82 -34.58 -12.12
CA GLU A 471 -16.20 -35.25 -10.99
C GLU A 471 -16.38 -34.40 -9.72
N ARG A 472 -15.94 -34.90 -8.55
CA ARG A 472 -16.30 -34.31 -7.25
C ARG A 472 -15.97 -32.81 -7.14
N SER A 473 -14.81 -32.40 -7.64
CA SER A 473 -14.28 -31.03 -7.53
C SER A 473 -13.95 -30.40 -8.87
N GLU A 474 -14.20 -31.08 -9.99
CA GLU A 474 -13.77 -30.65 -11.32
C GLU A 474 -14.73 -31.12 -12.41
N VAL A 475 -14.75 -30.39 -13.52
CA VAL A 475 -15.37 -30.83 -14.78
C VAL A 475 -14.26 -31.36 -15.65
N VAL A 476 -14.43 -32.59 -16.15
CA VAL A 476 -13.48 -33.20 -17.07
C VAL A 476 -14.09 -33.24 -18.46
N ILE A 477 -13.37 -32.67 -19.42
CA ILE A 477 -13.73 -32.61 -20.82
C ILE A 477 -12.69 -33.42 -21.60
N ASP A 478 -13.15 -34.43 -22.31
CA ASP A 478 -12.30 -35.32 -23.10
C ASP A 478 -12.54 -35.07 -24.59
N ILE A 479 -11.45 -34.93 -25.35
CA ILE A 479 -11.45 -34.90 -26.81
C ILE A 479 -10.67 -36.11 -27.29
N ALA A 480 -11.37 -37.06 -27.88
CA ALA A 480 -10.81 -38.32 -28.37
C ALA A 480 -10.83 -38.36 -29.90
N ASP A 481 -9.70 -38.67 -30.52
CA ASP A 481 -9.56 -38.80 -31.98
C ASP A 481 -9.24 -40.26 -32.39
N ASN A 482 -9.28 -40.56 -33.70
CA ASN A 482 -8.87 -41.85 -34.27
C ASN A 482 -7.62 -41.78 -35.16
N GLY A 483 -6.81 -40.73 -35.01
CA GLY A 483 -5.60 -40.48 -35.79
C GLY A 483 -4.38 -41.27 -35.29
N PRO A 484 -3.15 -40.82 -35.59
CA PRO A 484 -1.91 -41.51 -35.23
C PRO A 484 -1.51 -41.42 -33.75
N GLY A 485 -2.16 -40.55 -32.97
CA GLY A 485 -1.75 -40.21 -31.60
C GLY A 485 -0.72 -39.07 -31.57
N ILE A 486 -0.72 -38.25 -30.50
CA ILE A 486 0.27 -37.19 -30.30
C ILE A 486 1.63 -37.83 -29.92
N PRO A 487 2.73 -37.54 -30.65
CA PRO A 487 4.03 -38.14 -30.35
C PRO A 487 4.53 -37.78 -28.95
N ALA A 488 5.19 -38.73 -28.27
CA ALA A 488 5.67 -38.56 -26.90
C ALA A 488 6.60 -37.35 -26.71
N GLN A 489 7.37 -37.00 -27.74
CA GLN A 489 8.29 -35.84 -27.74
C GLN A 489 7.53 -34.52 -27.70
N GLU A 490 6.40 -34.40 -28.41
CA GLU A 490 5.57 -33.19 -28.42
C GLU A 490 4.86 -33.01 -27.07
N ARG A 491 4.43 -34.11 -26.44
CA ARG A 491 3.88 -34.12 -25.07
C ARG A 491 4.92 -33.68 -24.05
N ALA A 492 6.16 -34.16 -24.16
CA ALA A 492 7.24 -33.83 -23.23
C ALA A 492 7.65 -32.35 -23.31
N VAL A 493 7.63 -31.73 -24.50
CA VAL A 493 7.96 -30.30 -24.67
C VAL A 493 7.02 -29.39 -23.86
N LEU A 494 5.73 -29.75 -23.76
CA LEU A 494 4.74 -28.98 -22.98
C LEU A 494 4.95 -29.11 -21.47
N LEU A 495 5.42 -30.27 -21.01
CA LEU A 495 5.59 -30.61 -19.59
C LEU A 495 6.99 -30.23 -19.05
N GLU A 496 8.03 -30.24 -19.90
CA GLU A 496 9.44 -30.11 -19.49
C GLU A 496 10.17 -28.91 -20.15
N GLY A 497 9.60 -28.26 -21.18
CA GLY A 497 10.16 -27.05 -21.80
C GLY A 497 11.42 -27.27 -22.67
N GLU A 498 11.83 -28.52 -22.90
CA GLU A 498 13.03 -28.87 -23.65
C GLU A 498 12.81 -29.00 -25.17
N GLU A 499 13.88 -28.82 -25.95
CA GLU A 499 13.89 -28.82 -27.42
C GLU A 499 13.73 -30.22 -28.03
N THR A 500 12.77 -30.36 -28.95
CA THR A 500 12.91 -31.32 -30.07
C THR A 500 12.42 -30.68 -31.38
N PRO A 501 12.98 -31.07 -32.54
CA PRO A 501 12.43 -30.66 -33.83
C PRO A 501 11.05 -31.29 -34.01
N LEU A 502 10.01 -30.49 -33.77
CA LEU A 502 8.62 -30.86 -34.00
C LEU A 502 8.41 -31.11 -35.50
N ARG A 503 7.67 -32.17 -35.83
CA ARG A 503 7.26 -32.42 -37.21
C ARG A 503 5.94 -31.71 -37.46
N HIS A 504 5.95 -30.73 -38.35
CA HIS A 504 4.78 -29.96 -38.80
C HIS A 504 4.18 -29.07 -37.69
N GLY A 505 3.32 -28.12 -38.07
CA GLY A 505 2.88 -26.97 -37.26
C GLY A 505 2.18 -27.22 -35.92
N SER A 506 2.13 -28.45 -35.38
CA SER A 506 1.36 -28.84 -34.17
C SER A 506 1.79 -28.11 -32.89
N GLY A 507 3.04 -27.61 -32.84
CA GLY A 507 3.62 -27.07 -31.62
C GLY A 507 2.83 -25.91 -31.02
N LEU A 508 2.35 -24.98 -31.85
CA LEU A 508 1.72 -23.75 -31.35
C LEU A 508 0.28 -23.99 -30.87
N GLY A 509 -0.46 -24.89 -31.53
CA GLY A 509 -1.81 -25.29 -31.12
C GLY A 509 -1.83 -25.99 -29.76
N LEU A 510 -0.90 -26.94 -29.54
CA LEU A 510 -0.77 -27.62 -28.25
C LEU A 510 -0.36 -26.66 -27.11
N TRP A 511 0.51 -25.68 -27.38
CA TRP A 511 0.85 -24.63 -26.42
C TRP A 511 -0.36 -23.75 -26.09
N LEU A 512 -1.22 -23.46 -27.07
CA LEU A 512 -2.42 -22.66 -26.87
C LEU A 512 -3.44 -23.37 -25.97
N ILE A 513 -3.63 -24.68 -26.17
CA ILE A 513 -4.43 -25.54 -25.28
C ILE A 513 -3.85 -25.51 -23.86
N TYR A 514 -2.54 -25.75 -23.71
CA TYR A 514 -1.87 -25.74 -22.39
C TYR A 514 -2.01 -24.40 -21.66
N TRP A 515 -1.71 -23.28 -22.31
CA TRP A 515 -1.82 -21.95 -21.70
C TRP A 515 -3.27 -21.58 -21.38
N GLY A 516 -4.21 -21.94 -22.25
CA GLY A 516 -5.62 -21.73 -22.00
C GLY A 516 -6.12 -22.51 -20.78
N VAL A 517 -5.83 -23.81 -20.70
CA VAL A 517 -6.20 -24.66 -19.54
C VAL A 517 -5.57 -24.15 -18.24
N THR A 518 -4.26 -23.86 -18.26
CA THR A 518 -3.55 -23.29 -17.10
C THR A 518 -4.21 -21.99 -16.63
N ARG A 519 -4.65 -21.15 -17.57
CA ARG A 519 -5.31 -19.88 -17.30
C ARG A 519 -6.73 -20.03 -16.77
N LEU A 520 -7.42 -21.11 -17.13
CA LEU A 520 -8.67 -21.53 -16.49
C LEU A 520 -8.44 -22.14 -15.10
N GLY A 521 -7.18 -22.35 -14.69
CA GLY A 521 -6.80 -22.96 -13.43
C GLY A 521 -6.97 -24.48 -13.43
N GLY A 522 -7.02 -25.09 -14.61
CA GLY A 522 -7.16 -26.53 -14.79
C GLY A 522 -5.85 -27.25 -15.12
N ASP A 523 -5.96 -28.57 -15.19
CA ASP A 523 -4.88 -29.49 -15.58
C ASP A 523 -5.16 -30.10 -16.96
N LEU A 524 -4.09 -30.34 -17.72
CA LEU A 524 -4.14 -30.92 -19.07
C LEU A 524 -3.39 -32.26 -19.08
N GLU A 525 -4.05 -33.31 -19.56
CA GLU A 525 -3.47 -34.65 -19.70
C GLU A 525 -3.61 -35.16 -21.14
N PHE A 526 -2.63 -35.95 -21.57
CA PHE A 526 -2.56 -36.53 -22.90
C PHE A 526 -2.34 -38.04 -22.81
N ASP A 527 -3.32 -38.81 -23.28
CA ASP A 527 -3.28 -40.27 -23.34
C ASP A 527 -3.45 -40.80 -24.77
N GLU A 528 -3.19 -42.08 -24.97
CA GLU A 528 -3.51 -42.78 -26.22
C GLU A 528 -4.98 -43.22 -26.20
N ASN A 529 -5.66 -43.11 -27.35
CA ASN A 529 -7.03 -43.59 -27.50
C ASN A 529 -7.05 -45.01 -28.09
N GLU A 530 -8.01 -45.83 -27.68
CA GLU A 530 -8.20 -47.19 -28.21
C GLU A 530 -9.29 -47.21 -29.31
N PRO A 531 -9.12 -47.98 -30.41
CA PRO A 531 -7.97 -48.83 -30.75
C PRO A 531 -6.76 -48.06 -31.32
N ARG A 532 -6.92 -46.75 -31.58
CA ARG A 532 -5.88 -45.83 -32.07
C ARG A 532 -6.34 -44.38 -31.84
N GLY A 533 -5.41 -43.45 -31.64
CA GLY A 533 -5.65 -42.00 -31.61
C GLY A 533 -5.09 -41.34 -30.36
N SER A 534 -5.52 -40.11 -30.11
CA SER A 534 -5.18 -39.35 -28.89
C SER A 534 -6.41 -39.09 -28.05
N LEU A 535 -6.21 -39.03 -26.73
CA LEU A 535 -7.18 -38.56 -25.76
C LEU A 535 -6.60 -37.33 -25.05
N VAL A 536 -7.18 -36.16 -25.32
CA VAL A 536 -6.84 -34.90 -24.64
C VAL A 536 -7.87 -34.66 -23.55
N SER A 537 -7.43 -34.66 -22.29
CA SER A 537 -8.32 -34.50 -21.13
C SER A 537 -8.07 -33.16 -20.43
N LEU A 538 -9.08 -32.32 -20.37
CA LEU A 538 -9.05 -31.02 -19.69
C LEU A 538 -9.81 -31.13 -18.37
N ARG A 539 -9.13 -30.89 -17.25
CA ARG A 539 -9.70 -30.97 -15.91
C ARG A 539 -9.81 -29.56 -15.32
N ILE A 540 -11.02 -29.02 -15.21
CA ILE A 540 -11.24 -27.63 -14.77
C ILE A 540 -11.93 -27.63 -13.39
N PRO A 541 -11.36 -27.00 -12.36
CA PRO A 541 -11.94 -26.96 -11.02
C PRO A 541 -13.30 -26.25 -10.96
N ILE A 542 -14.24 -26.84 -10.23
CA ILE A 542 -15.56 -26.24 -9.94
C ILE A 542 -15.37 -25.29 -8.75
N THR A 543 -15.17 -24.00 -9.02
CA THR A 543 -14.97 -22.96 -7.97
C THR A 543 -16.11 -21.98 -7.82
#